data_AF-A0A2H9PM13-F1
#
_entry.id   AF-A0A2H9PM13-F1
#
_cell.length_a   1.000
_cell.length_b   1.000
_cell.length_c   1.000
_cell.angle_alpha   90.00
_cell.angle_beta   90.00
_cell.angle_gamma   90.00
#
_symmetry.space_group_name_H-M   'P 1'
#
loop_
_entity.id
_entity.type
_entity.pdbx_description
1 polymer ?
#
loop_
_entity_poly.entity_id
_entity_poly.type
_entity_poly.pdbx_seq_one_letter_code
_entity_poly.pdbx_strand_id
1 'polypeptide(L)'
;MKILSNNSYEELTKRLKEFEDENDTLRNQVDGLRGTVQNLHNELENLTIRRLIVGRNGSGKSHYLKNVIIPQLNGNYFLIDPLDEHDSIPDSLKLSNCVDTIEILNAINKNQTKVIIIDNASIVCREDKNRLLGFISNRTSQFVLIYNSYKEVEWLSHYVSLIYSFGATDGFTFTSDNFNDKIILKKFKA
;
A
#
# COMPACT_ATOMS: atom_id res chain seq x y z
N MET A 1 43.73 -42.61 32.90
CA MET A 1 42.43 -42.67 32.19
C MET A 1 41.34 -42.98 33.20
N LYS A 2 40.44 -42.05 33.50
CA LYS A 2 39.23 -42.36 34.28
C LYS A 2 38.23 -42.99 33.34
N ILE A 3 38.01 -44.30 33.50
CA ILE A 3 36.97 -45.05 32.81
C ILE A 3 35.64 -44.54 33.38
N LEU A 4 34.80 -43.94 32.54
CA LEU A 4 33.44 -43.59 32.90
C LEU A 4 32.72 -44.90 33.28
N SER A 5 32.04 -44.92 34.43
CA SER A 5 31.23 -46.09 34.80
C SER A 5 30.13 -46.31 33.74
N ASN A 6 29.76 -47.56 33.47
CA ASN A 6 28.74 -47.90 32.46
C ASN A 6 27.45 -47.07 32.60
N ASN A 7 27.03 -46.76 33.84
CA ASN A 7 25.88 -45.89 34.12
C ASN A 7 26.03 -44.47 33.54
N SER A 8 27.24 -43.90 33.54
CA SER A 8 27.48 -42.56 33.00
C SER A 8 27.44 -42.52 31.47
N TYR A 9 27.76 -43.63 30.80
CA TYR A 9 27.71 -43.71 29.34
C TYR A 9 26.26 -43.87 28.84
N GLU A 10 25.47 -44.68 29.53
CA GLU A 10 24.03 -44.84 29.24
C GLU A 10 23.25 -43.53 29.45
N GLU A 11 23.52 -42.82 30.55
CA GLU A 11 22.92 -41.51 30.84
C GLU A 11 23.23 -40.47 29.74
N LEU A 12 24.48 -40.43 29.28
CA LEU A 12 24.92 -39.53 28.20
C LEU A 12 24.27 -39.88 26.86
N THR A 13 24.13 -41.17 26.55
CA THR A 13 23.50 -41.63 25.30
C THR A 13 22.01 -41.30 25.29
N LYS A 14 21.34 -41.46 26.44
CA LYS A 14 19.93 -41.09 26.60
C LYS A 14 19.73 -39.59 26.41
N ARG A 15 20.56 -38.76 27.05
CA ARG A 15 20.50 -37.30 26.89
C ARG A 15 20.81 -36.85 25.46
N LEU A 16 21.75 -37.49 24.78
CA LEU A 16 22.05 -37.19 23.38
C LEU A 16 20.81 -37.42 22.50
N LYS A 17 20.13 -38.55 22.70
CA LYS A 17 18.91 -38.87 21.98
C LYS A 17 17.79 -37.87 22.28
N GLU A 18 17.60 -37.50 23.54
CA GLU A 18 16.63 -36.47 23.94
C GLU A 18 16.93 -35.12 23.26
N PHE A 19 18.21 -34.74 23.14
CA PHE A 19 18.61 -33.53 22.41
C PHE A 19 18.39 -33.63 20.90
N GLU A 20 18.61 -34.79 20.30
CA GLU A 20 18.33 -35.02 18.87
C GLU A 20 16.83 -34.90 18.59
N ASP A 21 15.99 -35.53 19.41
CA ASP A 21 14.53 -35.46 19.30
C ASP A 21 14.01 -34.00 19.49
N GLU A 22 14.59 -33.26 20.44
CA GLU A 22 14.25 -31.85 20.66
C GLU A 22 14.67 -30.95 19.48
N ASN A 23 15.86 -31.20 18.91
CA ASN A 23 16.36 -30.47 17.75
C ASN A 23 15.49 -30.71 16.50
N ASP A 24 15.06 -31.95 16.28
CA ASP A 24 14.14 -32.27 15.18
C ASP A 24 12.76 -31.61 15.38
N THR A 25 12.28 -31.55 16.62
CA THR A 25 11.05 -30.83 16.96
C THR A 25 11.18 -29.33 16.65
N LEU A 26 12.29 -28.71 17.04
CA LEU A 26 12.56 -27.29 16.77
C LEU A 26 12.68 -27.01 15.26
N ARG A 27 13.33 -27.88 14.49
CA ARG A 27 13.41 -27.74 13.02
C ARG A 27 12.03 -27.75 12.38
N ASN A 28 11.16 -28.69 12.76
CA ASN A 28 9.80 -28.76 12.25
C ASN A 28 8.99 -27.50 12.59
N GLN A 29 9.18 -26.92 13.78
CA GLN A 29 8.55 -25.65 14.16
C GLN A 29 9.06 -24.48 13.31
N VAL A 30 10.37 -24.40 13.06
CA VAL A 30 10.98 -23.36 12.22
C VAL A 30 10.48 -23.46 10.77
N ASP A 31 10.38 -24.67 10.21
CA ASP A 31 9.87 -24.88 8.86
C ASP A 31 8.38 -24.50 8.77
N GLY A 32 7.59 -24.82 9.80
CA GLY A 32 6.20 -24.36 9.92
C GLY A 32 6.08 -22.84 9.92
N LEU A 33 6.89 -22.15 10.74
CA LEU A 33 6.94 -20.68 10.79
C LEU A 33 7.37 -20.07 9.46
N ARG A 34 8.36 -20.65 8.79
CA ARG A 34 8.81 -20.20 7.46
C ARG A 34 7.67 -20.29 6.44
N GLY A 35 6.88 -21.36 6.46
CA GLY A 35 5.68 -21.49 5.64
C GLY A 35 4.63 -20.41 5.93
N THR A 36 4.37 -20.12 7.22
CA THR A 36 3.46 -19.04 7.61
C THR A 36 3.94 -17.66 7.13
N VAL A 37 5.24 -17.36 7.30
CA VAL A 37 5.84 -16.10 6.83
C VAL A 37 5.74 -15.98 5.31
N GLN A 38 5.99 -17.07 4.57
CA GLN A 38 5.85 -17.09 3.11
C GLN A 38 4.40 -16.79 2.68
N ASN A 39 3.41 -17.39 3.36
CA ASN A 39 2.00 -17.16 3.07
C ASN A 39 1.58 -15.72 3.38
N LEU A 40 1.98 -15.18 4.54
CA LEU A 40 1.73 -13.77 4.88
C LEU A 40 2.41 -12.82 3.90
N HIS A 41 3.62 -13.14 3.44
CA HIS A 41 4.31 -12.36 2.42
C HIS A 41 3.55 -12.36 1.10
N ASN A 42 3.08 -13.52 0.64
CA ASN A 42 2.25 -13.63 -0.56
C ASN A 42 0.89 -12.90 -0.40
N GLU A 43 0.27 -12.97 0.79
CA GLU A 43 -0.95 -12.21 1.10
C GLU A 43 -0.69 -10.70 1.08
N LEU A 44 0.45 -10.24 1.60
CA LEU A 44 0.89 -8.85 1.56
C LEU A 44 1.22 -8.37 0.14
N GLU A 45 1.86 -9.19 -0.68
CA GLU A 45 2.10 -8.89 -2.10
C GLU A 45 0.78 -8.78 -2.88
N ASN A 46 -0.23 -9.57 -2.52
CA ASN A 46 -1.56 -9.56 -3.13
C ASN A 46 -2.49 -8.47 -2.58
N LEU A 47 -2.14 -7.82 -1.45
CA LEU A 47 -2.88 -6.67 -0.95
C LEU A 47 -2.66 -5.48 -1.90
N THR A 48 -3.59 -5.33 -2.83
CA THR A 48 -3.66 -4.17 -3.72
C THR A 48 -4.09 -2.95 -2.89
N ILE A 49 -3.14 -2.31 -2.18
CA ILE A 49 -3.46 -1.18 -1.32
C ILE A 49 -3.76 0.04 -2.19
N ARG A 50 -5.03 0.39 -2.28
CA ARG A 50 -5.52 1.61 -2.93
C ARG A 50 -5.58 2.72 -1.89
N ARG A 51 -4.79 3.77 -2.06
CA ARG A 51 -4.66 4.87 -1.10
C ARG A 51 -5.41 6.08 -1.62
N LEU A 52 -6.09 6.78 -0.71
CA LEU A 52 -6.73 8.06 -0.97
C LEU A 52 -6.04 9.14 -0.14
N ILE A 53 -5.65 10.23 -0.79
CA ILE A 53 -5.16 11.44 -0.14
C ILE A 53 -6.17 12.53 -0.44
N VAL A 54 -6.72 13.14 0.60
CA VAL A 54 -7.77 14.15 0.42
C VAL A 54 -7.58 15.30 1.40
N GLY A 55 -7.90 16.50 0.93
CA GLY A 55 -7.72 17.73 1.69
C GLY A 55 -7.80 18.94 0.78
N ARG A 56 -8.01 20.13 1.34
CA ARG A 56 -8.17 21.37 0.57
C ARG A 56 -6.91 21.76 -0.21
N ASN A 57 -7.05 22.68 -1.16
CA ASN A 57 -5.88 23.32 -1.79
C ASN A 57 -5.02 23.98 -0.72
N GLY A 58 -3.70 23.85 -0.84
CA GLY A 58 -2.76 24.35 0.17
C GLY A 58 -2.67 23.52 1.46
N SER A 59 -3.37 22.39 1.60
CA SER A 59 -3.32 21.56 2.82
C SER A 59 -2.05 20.71 2.96
N GLY A 60 -1.08 20.84 2.04
CA GLY A 60 0.18 20.10 2.07
C GLY A 60 0.15 18.73 1.39
N LYS A 61 -0.91 18.37 0.66
CA LYS A 61 -0.99 17.08 -0.07
C LYS A 61 0.18 16.87 -1.03
N SER A 62 0.48 17.87 -1.86
CA SER A 62 1.58 17.82 -2.83
C SER A 62 2.94 17.70 -2.13
N HIS A 63 3.12 18.39 -0.99
CA HIS A 63 4.31 18.25 -0.15
C HIS A 63 4.44 16.83 0.41
N TYR A 64 3.34 16.24 0.90
CA TYR A 64 3.32 14.86 1.39
C TYR A 64 3.61 13.85 0.27
N LEU A 65 3.01 14.03 -0.91
CA LEU A 65 3.30 13.21 -2.08
C LEU A 65 4.79 13.24 -2.42
N LYS A 66 5.36 14.45 -2.54
CA LYS A 66 6.74 14.67 -2.99
C LYS A 66 7.78 14.22 -1.97
N ASN A 67 7.56 14.45 -0.68
CA ASN A 67 8.57 14.24 0.35
C ASN A 67 8.37 12.95 1.16
N VAL A 68 7.20 12.30 1.07
CA VAL A 68 6.91 11.09 1.82
C VAL A 68 6.63 9.91 0.90
N ILE A 69 5.67 10.03 -0.02
CA ILE A 69 5.25 8.90 -0.85
C ILE A 69 6.27 8.59 -1.95
N ILE A 70 6.59 9.56 -2.81
CA ILE A 70 7.47 9.35 -3.97
C ILE A 70 8.84 8.79 -3.56
N PRO A 71 9.52 9.29 -2.51
CA PRO A 71 10.81 8.75 -2.08
C PRO A 71 10.74 7.28 -1.65
N GLN A 72 9.63 6.84 -1.06
CA GLN A 72 9.44 5.44 -0.67
C GLN A 72 9.25 4.49 -1.87
N LEU A 73 8.82 5.03 -3.01
CA LEU A 73 8.56 4.24 -4.21
C LEU A 73 9.82 4.00 -5.05
N ASN A 74 10.95 4.67 -4.76
CA ASN A 74 12.25 4.46 -5.44
C ASN A 74 12.14 4.44 -6.98
N GLY A 75 11.31 5.31 -7.56
CA GLY A 75 11.09 5.38 -9.01
C GLY A 75 10.12 4.33 -9.59
N ASN A 76 9.60 3.41 -8.77
CA ASN A 76 8.58 2.44 -9.16
C ASN A 76 7.16 3.02 -9.11
N TYR A 77 6.96 4.13 -9.80
CA TYR A 77 5.67 4.80 -9.89
C TYR A 77 5.44 5.44 -11.26
N PHE A 78 4.18 5.73 -11.55
CA PHE A 78 3.78 6.56 -12.69
C PHE A 78 2.75 7.57 -12.21
N LEU A 79 3.04 8.85 -12.41
CA LEU A 79 2.18 9.96 -12.03
C LEU A 79 1.32 10.40 -13.21
N ILE A 80 0.03 10.61 -12.97
CA ILE A 80 -0.87 11.33 -13.85
C ILE A 80 -1.13 12.67 -13.17
N ASP A 81 -0.72 13.74 -13.83
CA ASP A 81 -0.73 15.11 -13.32
C ASP A 81 -1.48 16.02 -14.30
N PRO A 82 -2.83 16.04 -14.24
CA PRO A 82 -3.64 16.77 -15.21
C PRO A 82 -3.41 18.28 -15.22
N LEU A 83 -2.92 18.85 -14.11
CA LEU A 83 -2.63 20.28 -13.97
C LEU A 83 -1.14 20.62 -14.13
N ASP A 84 -0.29 19.61 -14.31
CA ASP A 84 1.16 19.77 -14.46
C ASP A 84 1.80 20.57 -13.31
N GLU A 85 1.41 20.26 -12.07
CA GLU A 85 1.93 20.94 -10.87
C GLU A 85 3.30 20.37 -10.42
N HIS A 86 3.73 19.24 -10.99
CA HIS A 86 4.95 18.53 -10.60
C HIS A 86 6.04 18.54 -11.68
N ASP A 87 6.54 19.73 -12.03
CA ASP A 87 7.62 19.92 -13.00
C ASP A 87 8.93 19.18 -12.66
N SER A 88 9.16 18.93 -11.37
CA SER A 88 10.36 18.23 -10.91
C SER A 88 10.36 16.72 -11.21
N ILE A 89 9.23 16.15 -11.65
CA ILE A 89 9.11 14.73 -11.95
C ILE A 89 9.38 14.51 -13.44
N PRO A 90 10.30 13.60 -13.83
CA PRO A 90 10.61 13.34 -15.23
C PRO A 90 9.39 12.88 -16.05
N ASP A 91 9.29 13.31 -17.31
CA ASP A 91 8.21 12.93 -18.23
C ASP A 91 8.12 11.41 -18.46
N SER A 92 9.22 10.67 -18.32
CA SER A 92 9.18 9.20 -18.38
C SER A 92 8.38 8.55 -17.23
N LEU A 93 8.13 9.30 -16.16
CA LEU A 93 7.39 8.88 -14.97
C LEU A 93 6.08 9.66 -14.79
N LYS A 94 5.73 10.55 -15.73
CA LYS A 94 4.59 11.45 -15.61
C LYS A 94 3.79 11.53 -16.91
N LEU A 95 2.48 11.65 -16.79
CA LEU A 95 1.59 12.12 -17.83
C LEU A 95 1.03 13.48 -17.40
N SER A 96 1.46 14.54 -18.07
CA SER A 96 1.08 15.93 -17.76
C SER A 96 -0.01 16.46 -18.68
N ASN A 97 -0.74 17.49 -18.22
CA ASN A 97 -1.70 18.27 -19.02
C ASN A 97 -2.73 17.41 -19.77
N CYS A 98 -3.09 16.25 -19.20
CA CYS A 98 -3.96 15.28 -19.83
C CYS A 98 -5.21 15.06 -18.99
N VAL A 99 -6.38 15.31 -19.61
CA VAL A 99 -7.70 15.02 -19.04
C VAL A 99 -8.46 13.95 -19.81
N ASP A 100 -7.96 13.54 -20.98
CA ASP A 100 -8.58 12.48 -21.78
C ASP A 100 -8.46 11.14 -21.04
N THR A 101 -9.61 10.57 -20.70
CA THR A 101 -9.71 9.29 -20.01
C THR A 101 -9.07 8.16 -20.84
N ILE A 102 -9.18 8.18 -22.18
CA ILE A 102 -8.60 7.11 -23.01
C ILE A 102 -7.08 7.12 -22.92
N GLU A 103 -6.47 8.30 -23.03
CA GLU A 103 -5.02 8.47 -22.90
C GLU A 103 -4.52 8.03 -21.52
N ILE A 104 -5.23 8.45 -20.47
CA ILE A 104 -4.93 8.05 -19.09
C ILE A 104 -4.99 6.53 -18.92
N LEU A 105 -6.05 5.88 -19.41
CA LEU A 105 -6.19 4.43 -19.33
C LEU A 105 -5.07 3.71 -20.10
N ASN A 106 -4.67 4.23 -21.25
CA ASN A 106 -3.54 3.70 -22.02
C ASN A 106 -2.21 3.86 -21.25
N ALA A 107 -1.99 5.00 -20.60
CA ALA A 107 -0.81 5.22 -19.77
C ALA A 107 -0.76 4.28 -18.57
N ILE A 108 -1.90 4.05 -17.90
CA ILE A 108 -2.00 3.07 -16.81
C ILE A 108 -1.71 1.67 -17.33
N ASN A 109 -2.27 1.29 -18.49
CA ASN A 109 -2.03 -0.02 -19.10
C ASN A 109 -0.55 -0.27 -19.43
N LYS A 110 0.20 0.76 -19.80
CA LYS A 110 1.65 0.65 -20.07
C LYS A 110 2.48 0.54 -18.79
N ASN A 111 1.94 0.96 -17.65
CA ASN A 111 2.65 1.04 -16.37
C ASN A 111 2.06 0.09 -15.30
N GLN A 112 1.46 -1.04 -15.69
CA GLN A 112 0.71 -1.94 -14.80
C GLN A 112 1.49 -2.49 -13.59
N THR A 113 2.82 -2.58 -13.70
CA THR A 113 3.71 -3.06 -12.62
C THR A 113 4.13 -1.97 -11.64
N LYS A 114 3.84 -0.71 -11.95
CA LYS A 114 4.19 0.44 -11.12
C LYS A 114 3.03 0.84 -10.21
N VAL A 115 3.35 1.62 -9.17
CA VAL A 115 2.31 2.32 -8.40
C VAL A 115 1.79 3.48 -9.24
N ILE A 116 0.48 3.50 -9.48
CA ILE A 116 -0.17 4.57 -10.24
C ILE A 116 -0.60 5.66 -9.29
N ILE A 117 -0.14 6.88 -9.53
CA ILE A 117 -0.53 8.06 -8.75
C ILE A 117 -1.35 8.95 -9.67
N ILE A 118 -2.54 9.35 -9.25
CA ILE A 118 -3.38 10.29 -9.99
C ILE A 118 -3.57 11.52 -9.12
N ASP A 119 -2.86 12.59 -9.45
CA ASP A 119 -3.07 13.88 -8.80
C ASP A 119 -4.32 14.55 -9.34
N ASN A 120 -5.02 15.28 -8.47
CA ASN A 120 -6.27 15.95 -8.80
C ASN A 120 -7.24 15.06 -9.60
N ALA A 121 -7.43 13.82 -9.15
CA ALA A 121 -8.23 12.81 -9.84
C ALA A 121 -9.68 13.23 -10.07
N SER A 122 -10.18 14.26 -9.37
CA SER A 122 -11.48 14.88 -9.63
C SER A 122 -11.58 15.47 -11.04
N ILE A 123 -10.48 15.97 -11.61
CA ILE A 123 -10.45 16.55 -12.96
C ILE A 123 -10.66 15.46 -13.99
N VAL A 124 -9.94 14.35 -13.86
CA VAL A 124 -10.07 13.18 -14.73
C VAL A 124 -11.48 12.59 -14.64
N CYS A 125 -12.03 12.53 -13.44
CA CYS A 125 -13.35 11.93 -13.19
C CYS A 125 -14.54 12.82 -13.58
N ARG A 126 -14.38 14.01 -14.17
CA ARG A 126 -15.55 14.86 -14.50
C ARG A 126 -16.41 14.31 -15.62
N GLU A 127 -15.81 13.65 -16.61
CA GLU A 127 -16.52 13.23 -17.83
C GLU A 127 -16.81 11.72 -17.86
N ASP A 128 -15.92 10.88 -17.32
CA ASP A 128 -16.08 9.41 -17.37
C ASP A 128 -15.61 8.69 -16.10
N LYS A 129 -16.09 9.19 -14.95
CA LYS A 129 -15.82 8.65 -13.62
C LYS A 129 -16.01 7.13 -13.53
N ASN A 130 -17.12 6.62 -14.08
CA ASN A 130 -17.47 5.21 -13.96
C ASN A 130 -16.48 4.31 -14.69
N ARG A 131 -15.93 4.77 -15.82
CA ARG A 131 -14.94 4.00 -16.57
C ARG A 131 -13.60 3.95 -15.86
N LEU A 132 -13.10 5.08 -15.34
CA LEU A 132 -11.86 5.07 -14.56
C LEU A 132 -11.99 4.19 -13.31
N LEU A 133 -13.15 4.21 -12.66
CA LEU A 133 -13.41 3.39 -11.49
C LEU A 133 -13.57 1.91 -11.78
N GLY A 134 -14.32 1.55 -12.82
CA GLY A 134 -14.41 0.18 -13.28
C GLY A 134 -13.02 -0.35 -13.60
N PHE A 135 -12.17 0.50 -14.20
CA PHE A 135 -10.80 0.17 -14.47
C PHE A 135 -9.96 -0.02 -13.19
N ILE A 136 -9.99 0.93 -12.25
CA ILE A 136 -9.25 0.82 -10.97
C ILE A 136 -9.71 -0.41 -10.17
N SER A 137 -11.01 -0.68 -10.17
CA SER A 137 -11.62 -1.76 -9.38
C SER A 137 -11.19 -3.16 -9.84
N ASN A 138 -11.00 -3.32 -11.15
CA ASN A 138 -10.71 -4.61 -11.78
C ASN A 138 -9.22 -4.90 -11.97
N ARG A 139 -8.33 -4.07 -11.41
CA ARG A 139 -6.88 -4.18 -11.56
C ARG A 139 -6.19 -4.51 -10.25
N THR A 140 -5.08 -5.24 -10.38
CA THR A 140 -4.12 -5.58 -9.32
C THR A 140 -3.06 -4.51 -9.08
N SER A 141 -3.01 -3.47 -9.92
CA SER A 141 -2.09 -2.34 -9.75
C SER A 141 -2.41 -1.56 -8.47
N GLN A 142 -1.38 -1.09 -7.77
CA GLN A 142 -1.55 -0.23 -6.62
C GLN A 142 -1.86 1.20 -7.08
N PHE A 143 -2.80 1.86 -6.41
CA PHE A 143 -3.22 3.23 -6.74
C PHE A 143 -3.04 4.17 -5.56
N VAL A 144 -2.66 5.41 -5.86
CA VAL A 144 -2.73 6.57 -4.97
C VAL A 144 -3.57 7.63 -5.66
N LEU A 145 -4.75 7.91 -5.13
CA LEU A 145 -5.66 8.91 -5.66
C LEU A 145 -5.61 10.16 -4.80
N ILE A 146 -5.49 11.34 -5.42
CA ILE A 146 -5.43 12.62 -4.72
C ILE A 146 -6.64 13.48 -5.09
N TYR A 147 -7.35 13.98 -4.09
CA TYR A 147 -8.56 14.79 -4.25
C TYR A 147 -8.48 16.07 -3.42
N ASN A 148 -9.16 17.12 -3.88
CA ASN A 148 -9.16 18.43 -3.24
C ASN A 148 -10.33 18.63 -2.27
N SER A 149 -11.35 17.77 -2.33
CA SER A 149 -12.55 17.91 -1.51
C SER A 149 -13.07 16.58 -0.98
N TYR A 150 -13.48 16.58 0.28
CA TYR A 150 -14.12 15.44 0.93
C TYR A 150 -15.46 15.06 0.28
N LYS A 151 -16.20 16.04 -0.25
CA LYS A 151 -17.44 15.79 -1.00
C LYS A 151 -17.20 14.99 -2.28
N GLU A 152 -16.01 15.11 -2.87
CA GLU A 152 -15.66 14.41 -4.11
C GLU A 152 -15.32 12.93 -3.88
N VAL A 153 -15.11 12.51 -2.63
CA VAL A 153 -14.59 11.17 -2.30
C VAL A 153 -15.54 10.32 -1.46
N GLU A 154 -16.70 10.85 -1.08
CA GLU A 154 -17.68 10.15 -0.24
C GLU A 154 -18.06 8.77 -0.82
N TRP A 155 -18.17 8.68 -2.13
CA TRP A 155 -18.48 7.44 -2.86
C TRP A 155 -17.26 6.55 -3.13
N LEU A 156 -16.02 7.07 -3.02
CA LEU A 156 -14.77 6.27 -3.17
C LEU A 156 -14.49 5.38 -1.96
N SER A 157 -15.24 5.61 -0.89
CA SER A 157 -15.24 4.87 0.36
C SER A 157 -15.46 3.38 0.26
N HIS A 158 -15.80 2.82 -0.90
CA HIS A 158 -15.90 1.37 -1.10
C HIS A 158 -14.71 0.79 -1.88
N TYR A 159 -13.90 1.65 -2.51
CA TYR A 159 -12.88 1.24 -3.49
C TYR A 159 -11.44 1.37 -3.00
N VAL A 160 -11.22 2.09 -1.89
CA VAL A 160 -9.89 2.38 -1.33
C VAL A 160 -9.59 1.56 -0.08
N SER A 161 -8.35 1.29 0.27
CA SER A 161 -7.98 0.57 1.50
C SER A 161 -7.60 1.52 2.63
N LEU A 162 -6.95 2.64 2.27
CA LEU A 162 -6.38 3.61 3.23
C LEU A 162 -6.74 5.05 2.84
N ILE A 163 -7.00 5.89 3.83
CA ILE A 163 -7.34 7.30 3.63
C ILE A 163 -6.45 8.18 4.50
N TYR A 164 -5.81 9.16 3.85
CA TYR A 164 -5.02 10.22 4.48
C TYR A 164 -5.76 11.55 4.32
N SER A 165 -6.01 12.22 5.46
CA SER A 165 -6.81 13.44 5.54
C SER A 165 -5.94 14.64 5.94
N PHE A 166 -5.89 15.65 5.07
CA PHE A 166 -5.09 16.86 5.23
C PHE A 166 -5.98 18.09 5.39
N GLY A 167 -5.89 18.76 6.55
CA GLY A 167 -6.71 19.92 6.88
C GLY A 167 -8.13 19.50 7.30
N ALA A 168 -8.43 19.69 8.57
CA ALA A 168 -9.69 19.28 9.16
C ALA A 168 -10.23 20.35 10.11
N THR A 169 -11.09 21.21 9.58
CA THR A 169 -11.93 22.12 10.38
C THR A 169 -13.37 22.24 9.89
N ASP A 170 -13.75 21.68 8.74
CA ASP A 170 -15.05 22.00 8.13
C ASP A 170 -16.06 20.87 8.27
N GLY A 171 -16.47 20.56 9.50
CA GLY A 171 -17.71 19.79 9.80
C GLY A 171 -17.83 18.36 9.26
N PHE A 172 -16.99 17.94 8.31
CA PHE A 172 -16.88 16.58 7.81
C PHE A 172 -15.89 15.84 8.70
N THR A 173 -16.39 15.40 9.85
CA THR A 173 -15.82 14.25 10.52
C THR A 173 -16.07 13.04 9.63
N PHE A 174 -15.00 12.37 9.16
CA PHE A 174 -15.13 10.97 8.77
C PHE A 174 -15.58 10.21 10.02
N THR A 175 -16.89 10.04 10.17
CA THR A 175 -17.42 9.16 11.19
C THR A 175 -17.04 7.75 10.78
N SER A 176 -16.50 6.99 11.73
CA SER A 176 -16.13 5.57 11.58
C SER A 176 -17.21 4.75 10.89
N ASP A 177 -18.47 5.14 11.10
CA ASP A 177 -19.67 4.42 10.68
C ASP A 177 -19.81 4.27 9.15
N ASN A 178 -19.21 5.17 8.35
CA ASN A 178 -19.22 5.07 6.89
C ASN A 178 -18.04 4.25 6.32
N PHE A 179 -17.08 3.86 7.16
CA PHE A 179 -15.81 3.25 6.74
C PHE A 179 -15.40 2.12 7.69
N ASN A 180 -16.38 1.32 8.14
CA ASN A 180 -16.28 0.40 9.28
C ASN A 180 -15.07 -0.57 9.30
N ASP A 181 -14.36 -0.76 8.19
CA ASP A 181 -13.18 -1.63 8.11
C ASP A 181 -11.88 -0.93 7.64
N LYS A 182 -11.83 0.41 7.57
CA LYS A 182 -10.66 1.12 7.00
C LYS A 182 -9.82 1.84 8.03
N ILE A 183 -8.51 1.73 7.88
CA ILE A 183 -7.55 2.47 8.71
C ILE A 183 -7.49 3.91 8.19
N ILE A 184 -8.16 4.83 8.89
CA ILE A 184 -8.01 6.28 8.70
C ILE A 184 -6.69 6.68 9.37
N LEU A 185 -5.62 6.75 8.57
CA LEU A 185 -4.28 7.08 9.08
C LEU A 185 -4.08 8.60 9.07
N LYS A 186 -4.18 9.16 10.28
CA LYS A 186 -3.70 10.48 10.71
C LYS A 186 -4.40 11.71 10.11
N LYS A 187 -4.96 12.50 11.03
CA LYS A 187 -5.29 13.91 10.86
C LYS A 187 -3.98 14.71 10.96
N PHE A 188 -3.42 15.14 9.82
CA PHE A 188 -2.25 16.01 9.83
C PHE A 188 -2.71 17.45 10.11
N LYS A 189 -2.26 18.03 11.23
CA LYS A 189 -2.36 19.47 11.46
C LYS A 189 -1.30 20.15 10.59
N ALA A 190 -1.73 21.14 9.80
CA ALA A 190 -0.83 22.07 9.14
C ALA A 190 -0.14 22.97 10.19
#